data_AF-A0A967C7V5-F1
#
_entry.id   AF-A0A967C7V5-F1
#
_cell.length_a   1.000
_cell.length_b   1.000
_cell.length_c   1.000
_cell.angle_alpha   90.00
_cell.angle_beta   90.00
_cell.angle_gamma   90.00
#
_symmetry.space_group_name_H-M   'P 1'
#
loop_
_entity.id
_entity.type
_entity.pdbx_description
1 polymer ?
#
loop_
_entity_poly.entity_id
_entity_poly.type
_entity_poly.pdbx_seq_one_letter_code
_entity_poly.pdbx_strand_id
1 'polypeptide(L)' 'MFYWSNFADFLNMGGYGLYVWGSYLVTALVLIIEVLRLRSRNRALRKTLFSEFHESSKN' A
#
# COMPACT_ATOMS: atom_id res chain seq x y z
N MET A 1 -15.02 22.89 25.87
CA MET A 1 -14.98 21.43 26.02
C MET A 1 -14.65 20.82 24.67
N PHE A 2 -13.46 20.26 24.51
CA PHE A 2 -13.06 19.58 23.28
C PHE A 2 -13.74 18.20 23.23
N TYR A 3 -14.90 18.10 22.57
CA TYR A 3 -15.66 16.85 22.34
C TYR A 3 -15.03 15.98 21.22
N TRP A 4 -13.71 15.93 21.15
CA TRP A 4 -12.97 15.18 20.13
C TRP A 4 -12.10 14.11 20.80
N SER A 5 -12.72 13.32 21.68
CA SER A 5 -11.98 12.46 22.60
C SER A 5 -11.80 11.03 22.13
N ASN A 6 -12.41 10.57 21.03
CA ASN A 6 -12.25 9.16 20.71
C ASN A 6 -12.36 8.77 19.23
N PHE A 7 -11.21 8.43 18.65
CA PHE A 7 -11.12 7.55 17.48
C PHE A 7 -11.88 6.22 17.73
N ALA A 8 -11.99 5.82 19.01
CA ALA A 8 -12.78 4.67 19.43
C ALA A 8 -14.29 4.85 19.21
N ASP A 9 -14.86 6.06 19.28
CA ASP A 9 -16.29 6.33 19.01
C ASP A 9 -16.57 6.32 17.49
N PHE A 10 -15.60 6.71 16.66
CA PHE A 10 -15.69 6.56 15.21
C PHE A 10 -15.60 5.08 14.78
N LEU A 11 -14.78 4.28 15.46
CA LEU A 11 -14.73 2.83 15.26
C LEU A 11 -15.98 2.12 15.81
N ASN A 12 -16.55 2.62 16.91
CA ASN A 12 -17.77 2.11 17.55
C ASN A 12 -19.00 3.01 17.33
N MET A 13 -19.14 3.62 16.15
CA MET A 13 -20.38 4.30 15.75
C MET A 13 -21.52 3.28 15.66
N GLY A 14 -22.11 2.89 16.79
CA GLY A 14 -23.28 2.02 16.88
C GLY A 14 -23.15 0.64 16.21
N GLY A 15 -21.94 0.14 15.96
CA GLY A 15 -21.68 -1.14 15.28
C GLY A 15 -21.33 -1.06 13.78
N TYR A 16 -21.35 0.13 13.17
CA TYR A 16 -21.09 0.30 11.73
C TYR A 16 -19.64 0.62 11.36
N GLY A 17 -18.82 1.08 12.30
CA GLY A 17 -17.43 1.45 12.01
C GLY A 17 -16.59 0.29 11.47
N LEU A 18 -16.84 -0.93 11.96
CA LEU A 18 -16.17 -2.15 11.47
C LEU A 18 -16.44 -2.43 9.97
N TYR A 19 -17.62 -2.09 9.45
CA TYR A 19 -17.94 -2.28 8.03
C TYR A 19 -17.19 -1.29 7.15
N VAL A 20 -17.18 -0.01 7.52
CA VAL A 20 -16.48 1.04 6.77
C VAL A 20 -14.99 0.72 6.74
N TRP A 21 -14.37 0.54 7.91
CA TRP A 21 -12.96 0.22 8.01
C TRP A 21 -12.61 -1.13 7.36
N GLY A 22 -13.49 -2.12 7.42
CA GLY A 22 -13.36 -3.39 6.70
C GLY A 22 -13.30 -3.19 5.19
N SER A 23 -14.21 -2.42 4.60
CA SER A 23 -14.20 -2.14 3.15
C SER A 23 -12.96 -1.36 2.70
N TYR A 24 -12.51 -0.38 3.49
CA TYR A 24 -11.26 0.34 3.23
C TYR A 24 -10.05 -0.58 3.32
N LEU A 25 -10.01 -1.48 4.31
CA LEU A 25 -8.93 -2.46 4.48
C LEU A 25 -8.89 -3.46 3.31
N VAL A 26 -10.06 -3.96 2.87
CA VAL A 26 -10.16 -4.85 1.71
C VAL A 26 -9.69 -4.14 0.44
N THR A 27 -10.10 -2.89 0.23
CA THR A 27 -9.67 -2.10 -0.94
C THR A 27 -8.15 -1.85 -0.90
N ALA A 28 -7.60 -1.47 0.25
CA ALA A 28 -6.16 -1.29 0.43
C ALA A 28 -5.39 -2.59 0.18
N LEU A 29 -5.90 -3.73 0.65
CA LEU A 29 -5.31 -5.05 0.39
C LEU A 29 -5.24 -5.36 -1.10
N VAL A 30 -6.33 -5.16 -1.85
CA VAL A 30 -6.36 -5.38 -3.30
C VAL A 30 -5.34 -4.50 -4.02
N LEU A 31 -5.27 -3.21 -3.65
CA LEU A 31 -4.29 -2.28 -4.21
C LEU A 31 -2.85 -2.70 -3.90
N ILE A 32 -2.56 -3.12 -2.67
CA ILE A 32 -1.23 -3.60 -2.27
C ILE A 32 -0.83 -4.83 -3.08
N ILE A 33 -1.74 -5.80 -3.23
CA ILE A 33 -1.49 -7.02 -4.01
C ILE A 33 -1.16 -6.66 -5.46
N GLU A 34 -1.95 -5.78 -6.07
CA GLU A 34 -1.73 -5.36 -7.45
C GLU A 34 -0.40 -4.61 -7.61
N VAL A 35 -0.08 -3.70 -6.68
CA VAL A 35 1.20 -2.96 -6.66
C VAL A 35 2.38 -3.91 -6.48
N LEU A 36 2.28 -4.91 -5.60
CA LEU A 36 3.35 -5.89 -5.38
C LEU A 36 3.56 -6.76 -6.62
N ARG A 37 2.47 -7.18 -7.28
CA ARG A 37 2.53 -7.95 -8.52
C ARG A 37 3.14 -7.15 -9.66
N LEU A 38 2.74 -5.89 -9.79
CA LEU A 38 3.27 -4.95 -10.78
C LEU A 38 4.74 -4.60 -10.48
N ARG A 39 5.10 -4.40 -9.21
CA ARG A 39 6.50 -4.17 -8.80
C ARG A 39 7.39 -5.38 -9.03
N SER A 40 6.88 -6.59 -8.81
CA SER A 40 7.64 -7.82 -9.10
C SER A 40 8.02 -7.87 -10.58
N ARG A 41 7.07 -7.51 -11.45
CA ARG A 41 7.29 -7.41 -12.90
C ARG A 41 8.24 -6.26 -13.28
N ASN A 42 8.11 -5.10 -12.64
CA ASN A 42 9.00 -3.97 -12.87
C ASN A 42 10.41 -4.15 -12.27
N ARG A 43 10.59 -4.99 -11.24
CA ARG A 43 11.92 -5.34 -10.73
C ARG A 43 12.73 -6.13 -11.76
N ALA A 44 12.10 -6.91 -12.62
CA ALA A 44 12.79 -7.59 -13.72
C ALA A 44 13.42 -6.57 -14.69
N LEU A 45 12.69 -5.50 -15.02
CA LEU A 45 13.15 -4.43 -15.92
C LEU A 45 14.19 -3.50 -15.29
N ARG A 46 14.17 -3.31 -13.96
CA ARG A 46 15.17 -2.49 -13.27
C ARG A 46 16.51 -3.21 -13.07
N LYS A 47 16.51 -4.54 -13.03
CA LYS A 47 17.74 -5.32 -12.92
C LYS A 47 18.59 -5.23 -14.18
N THR A 48 17.96 -5.20 -15.36
CA THR A 48 18.67 -5.06 -16.65
C THR A 48 19.29 -3.68 -16.81
N LEU A 49 18.57 -2.61 -16.43
CA LEU A 49 19.12 -1.25 -16.52
C LEU A 49 20.30 -1.00 -15.57
N PHE A 50 20.29 -1.60 -14.38
CA PHE A 50 21.37 -1.42 -13.41
C PHE A 50 22.61 -2.27 -13.76
N SER A 51 22.44 -3.44 -14.39
CA SER A 51 23.58 -4.22 -14.91
C SER A 51 24.27 -3.52 -16.08
N GLU A 52 23.50 -2.87 -16.95
CA GLU A 52 24.03 -2.19 -18.14
C GLU A 52 24.80 -0.90 -17.77
N PHE A 53 24.35 -0.18 -16.73
CA PHE A 53 25.08 0.99 -16.23
C PHE A 53 26.42 0.62 -15.57
N HIS A 54 26.49 -0.53 -14.89
CA HIS A 54 27.74 -1.00 -14.25
C HIS A 54 28.76 -1.51 -15.28
N GLU A 55 28.29 -2.02 -16.43
CA GLU A 55 29.14 -2.51 -17.51
C GLU A 55 29.71 -1.36 -18.37
N SER A 56 28.93 -0.29 -18.60
CA SER A 56 29.38 0.90 -19.35
C SER A 56 30.41 1.76 -18.62
N SER A 57 30.59 1.60 -17.29
CA SER A 57 31.63 2.32 -16.54
C SER A 57 32.98 1.61 -16.54
N LYS A 58 33.07 0.39 -17.10
CA LYS A 58 34.27 -0.46 -17.05
C LYS A 58 35.03 -0.54 -18.38
N ASN A 59 34.60 0.18 -19.41
CA ASN A 59 35.26 0.31 -20.72
C ASN A 59 35.67 1.77 -20.93
#